data_AF-W0SBP4-F1
#
_entry.id   AF-W0SBP4-F1
#
_cell.length_a   1.000
_cell.length_b   1.000
_cell.length_c   1.000
_cell.angle_alpha   90.00
_cell.angle_beta   90.00
_cell.angle_gamma   90.00
#
_symmetry.space_group_name_H-M   'P 1'
#
loop_
_entity.id
_entity.type
_entity.pdbx_description
1 polymer ?
#
loop_
_entity_poly.entity_id
_entity_poly.type
_entity_poly.pdbx_seq_one_letter_code
_entity_poly.pdbx_strand_id
1 'polypeptide(L)'
;MESVAQQLEQMIPKSLGDIIVTNRDQVKAYLTTDAEIEALKGAVPIQPVKGELSDWAFITFFLTKKGLPMIYLTGFNAAERSSWMTSLVVAIDGDAVATTSGSVYKLKGDKSEVLDLPYICATLNGWGVGRMLGVPPFFF
;
A
#
# COMPACT_ATOMS: atom_id res chain seq x y z
N MET A 1 5.02 8.91 -34.86
CA MET A 1 4.17 7.92 -34.17
C MET A 1 5.00 7.35 -33.04
N GLU A 2 4.57 7.51 -31.80
CA GLU A 2 5.20 6.80 -30.67
C GLU A 2 4.97 5.29 -30.82
N SER A 3 5.94 4.49 -30.39
CA SER A 3 5.80 3.04 -30.42
C SER A 3 4.84 2.57 -29.32
N VAL A 4 4.23 1.39 -29.49
CA VAL A 4 3.37 0.78 -28.46
C VAL A 4 4.13 0.60 -27.15
N ALA A 5 5.43 0.30 -27.20
CA ALA A 5 6.28 0.19 -26.01
C ALA A 5 6.37 1.52 -25.24
N GLN A 6 6.53 2.65 -25.95
CA GLN A 6 6.56 3.98 -25.34
C GLN A 6 5.22 4.35 -24.69
N GLN A 7 4.10 3.97 -25.33
CA GLN A 7 2.76 4.19 -24.76
C GLN A 7 2.55 3.37 -23.48
N LEU A 8 3.03 2.12 -23.44
CA LEU A 8 2.94 1.27 -22.25
C LEU A 8 3.80 1.80 -21.09
N GLU A 9 5.02 2.26 -21.36
CA GLU A 9 5.89 2.84 -20.34
C GLU A 9 5.30 4.10 -19.71
N GLN A 10 4.59 4.92 -20.50
CA GLN A 10 3.92 6.12 -19.99
C GLN A 10 2.74 5.80 -19.05
N MET A 11 2.18 4.58 -19.11
CA MET A 11 1.08 4.15 -18.24
C MET A 11 1.55 3.63 -16.87
N ILE A 12 2.86 3.39 -16.69
CA ILE A 12 3.41 2.93 -15.43
C ILE A 12 3.48 4.13 -14.46
N PRO A 13 2.80 4.08 -13.30
CA PRO A 13 2.89 5.15 -12.30
C PRO A 13 4.33 5.29 -11.80
N LYS A 14 4.80 6.54 -11.65
CA LYS A 14 6.16 6.85 -11.18
C LYS A 14 6.20 7.21 -9.70
N SER A 15 5.04 7.50 -9.11
CA SER A 15 4.87 7.81 -7.70
C SER A 15 3.51 7.35 -7.20
N LEU A 16 3.32 7.31 -5.88
CA LEU A 16 2.00 7.05 -5.27
C LEU A 16 0.94 8.05 -5.72
N GLY A 17 1.32 9.32 -5.92
CA GLY A 17 0.42 10.35 -6.42
C GLY A 17 -0.07 10.09 -7.85
N ASP A 18 0.72 9.38 -8.66
CA ASP A 18 0.35 9.01 -10.02
C ASP A 18 -0.68 7.88 -10.08
N ILE A 19 -0.81 7.09 -9.00
CA ILE A 19 -1.81 6.01 -8.89
C ILE A 19 -3.23 6.59 -8.86
N ILE A 20 -3.43 7.75 -8.25
CA ILE A 20 -4.74 8.41 -8.19
C ILE A 20 -4.86 9.37 -9.38
N VAL A 21 -5.48 8.95 -10.48
CA VAL A 21 -5.65 9.81 -11.67
C VAL A 21 -6.96 10.60 -11.61
N THR A 22 -7.99 10.07 -10.94
CA THR A 22 -9.28 10.73 -10.77
C THR A 22 -9.50 11.11 -9.30
N ASN A 23 -10.20 12.21 -9.05
CA ASN A 23 -10.49 12.68 -7.68
C ASN A 23 -9.24 13.00 -6.83
N ARG A 24 -8.17 13.51 -7.46
CA ARG A 24 -6.93 13.96 -6.77
C ARG A 24 -7.17 15.02 -5.70
N ASP A 25 -8.26 15.78 -5.82
CA ASP A 25 -8.73 16.74 -4.83
C ASP A 25 -9.33 16.05 -3.59
N GLN A 26 -9.90 14.86 -3.75
CA GLN A 26 -10.60 14.12 -2.70
C GLN A 26 -9.74 13.04 -2.05
N VAL A 27 -8.74 12.52 -2.76
CA VAL A 27 -7.87 11.44 -2.29
C VAL A 27 -6.41 11.79 -2.56
N LYS A 28 -5.59 11.72 -1.51
CA LYS A 28 -4.13 11.82 -1.62
C LYS A 28 -3.49 10.49 -1.29
N ALA A 29 -2.44 10.12 -2.02
CA ALA A 29 -1.64 8.93 -1.77
C ALA A 29 -0.18 9.33 -1.50
N TYR A 30 0.38 8.88 -0.38
CA TYR A 30 1.74 9.22 0.05
C TYR A 30 2.32 8.14 0.99
N LEU A 31 3.63 8.15 1.19
CA LEU A 31 4.28 7.33 2.21
C LEU A 31 3.82 7.79 3.60
N THR A 32 3.32 6.88 4.43
CA THR A 32 2.80 7.20 5.75
C THR A 32 3.87 7.91 6.59
N THR A 33 3.44 8.98 7.25
CA THR A 33 4.29 9.83 8.09
C THR A 33 4.56 9.18 9.44
N ASP A 34 5.64 9.59 10.10
CA ASP A 34 5.96 9.06 11.43
C ASP A 34 4.84 9.37 12.44
N ALA A 35 4.23 10.55 12.38
CA ALA A 35 3.10 10.91 13.26
C ALA A 35 1.89 9.97 13.09
N GLU A 36 1.59 9.55 11.85
CA GLU A 36 0.54 8.57 11.56
C GLU A 36 0.91 7.16 12.03
N ILE A 37 2.19 6.77 11.93
CA ILE A 37 2.70 5.50 12.45
C ILE A 37 2.63 5.49 13.99
N GLU A 38 3.06 6.57 14.65
CA GLU A 38 2.97 6.73 16.11
C GLU A 38 1.52 6.61 16.59
N ALA A 39 0.56 7.15 15.85
CA ALA A 39 -0.86 7.05 16.18
C ALA A 39 -1.42 5.61 16.11
N LEU A 40 -0.74 4.71 15.41
CA LEU A 40 -1.09 3.29 15.32
C LEU A 40 -0.33 2.42 16.34
N LYS A 41 0.59 2.98 17.13
CA LYS A 41 1.30 2.18 18.13
C LYS A 41 0.34 1.67 19.19
N GLY A 42 0.37 0.36 19.41
CA GLY A 42 -0.52 -0.30 20.35
C GLY A 42 -0.32 -1.80 20.33
N ALA A 43 -0.90 -2.50 21.31
CA ALA A 43 -0.75 -3.94 21.44
C ALA A 43 -1.24 -4.67 20.19
N VAL A 44 -0.35 -5.46 19.58
CA VAL A 44 -0.71 -6.40 18.51
C VAL A 44 -1.14 -7.73 19.15
N PRO A 45 -2.28 -8.31 18.74
CA PRO A 45 -2.71 -9.60 19.28
C PRO A 45 -1.67 -10.71 19.08
N ILE A 46 -1.55 -11.61 20.06
CA ILE A 46 -0.70 -12.80 19.94
C ILE A 46 -1.43 -13.81 19.06
N GLN A 47 -0.99 -13.93 17.81
CA GLN A 47 -1.56 -14.85 16.83
C GLN A 47 -0.48 -15.29 15.83
N PRO A 48 -0.71 -16.37 15.07
CA PRO A 48 0.21 -16.78 14.03
C PRO A 48 0.48 -15.65 13.02
N VAL A 49 1.76 -15.43 12.73
CA VAL A 49 2.20 -14.49 11.69
C VAL A 49 1.79 -15.05 10.33
N LYS A 50 1.01 -14.27 9.59
CA LYS A 50 0.55 -14.63 8.24
C LYS A 50 1.68 -14.55 7.22
N GLY A 51 2.61 -13.62 7.41
CA GLY A 51 3.79 -13.47 6.56
C GLY A 51 4.80 -12.49 7.13
N GLU A 52 6.05 -12.66 6.71
CA GLU A 52 7.13 -11.69 6.94
C GLU A 52 7.33 -10.87 5.67
N LEU A 53 7.39 -9.54 5.79
CA LEU A 53 7.56 -8.63 4.67
C LEU A 53 8.92 -7.91 4.78
N SER A 54 9.75 -8.07 3.74
CA SER A 54 10.94 -7.23 3.51
C SER A 54 10.62 -6.08 2.58
N ASP A 55 11.56 -5.15 2.41
CA ASP A 55 11.43 -4.01 1.49
C ASP A 55 10.10 -3.28 1.67
N TRP A 56 9.72 -3.13 2.93
CA TRP A 56 8.35 -2.80 3.32
C TRP A 56 8.18 -1.30 3.49
N ALA A 57 6.95 -0.83 3.29
CA ALA A 57 6.58 0.55 3.55
C ALA A 57 5.13 0.64 4.01
N PHE A 58 4.85 1.66 4.82
CA PHE A 58 3.47 2.09 5.06
C PHE A 58 3.09 3.15 4.03
N ILE A 59 1.92 2.99 3.41
CA ILE A 59 1.33 3.95 2.49
C ILE A 59 -0.03 4.42 3.02
N THR A 60 -0.30 5.71 2.86
CA THR A 60 -1.56 6.33 3.29
C THR A 60 -2.37 6.73 2.08
N PHE A 61 -3.65 6.34 2.05
CA PHE A 61 -4.67 6.96 1.24
C PHE A 61 -5.52 7.88 2.12
N PHE A 62 -5.32 9.19 1.98
CA PHE A 62 -6.02 10.19 2.78
C PHE A 62 -7.27 10.68 2.06
N LEU A 63 -8.44 10.42 2.65
CA LEU A 63 -9.73 10.91 2.14
C LEU A 63 -9.98 12.33 2.66
N THR A 64 -9.69 13.35 1.84
CA THR A 64 -9.73 14.78 2.24
C THR A 64 -11.06 15.18 2.88
N LYS A 65 -12.19 14.70 2.37
CA LYS A 65 -13.53 15.03 2.90
C LYS A 65 -13.83 14.41 4.27
N LYS A 66 -13.20 13.28 4.59
CA LYS A 66 -13.42 12.56 5.86
C LYS A 66 -12.35 12.88 6.90
N GLY A 67 -11.23 13.47 6.49
CA GLY A 67 -10.09 13.72 7.37
C GLY A 67 -9.48 12.44 7.94
N LEU A 68 -9.69 11.29 7.28
CA LEU A 68 -9.32 9.99 7.80
C LEU A 68 -8.18 9.38 6.96
N PRO A 69 -6.98 9.17 7.53
CA PRO A 69 -5.92 8.43 6.86
C PRO A 69 -6.26 6.94 6.85
N MET A 70 -6.17 6.32 5.68
CA MET A 70 -6.25 4.86 5.51
C MET A 70 -4.84 4.33 5.28
N ILE A 71 -4.28 3.69 6.29
CA ILE A 71 -2.87 3.24 6.29
C ILE A 71 -2.82 1.77 5.91
N TYR A 72 -1.96 1.43 4.96
CA TYR A 72 -1.75 0.07 4.47
C TYR A 72 -0.27 -0.28 4.54
N LEU A 73 0.03 -1.53 4.87
CA LEU A 73 1.38 -2.07 4.75
C LEU A 73 1.56 -2.71 3.37
N THR A 74 2.66 -2.38 2.69
CA THR A 74 3.14 -3.03 1.47
C THR A 74 4.56 -3.56 1.67
N GLY A 75 4.96 -4.59 0.94
CA GLY A 75 6.31 -5.14 1.00
C GLY A 75 6.44 -6.44 0.22
N PHE A 76 7.63 -7.03 0.22
CA PHE A 76 7.92 -8.28 -0.46
C PHE A 76 7.84 -9.48 0.50
N ASN A 77 7.03 -10.47 0.17
CA ASN A 77 6.99 -11.75 0.87
C ASN A 77 7.98 -12.73 0.20
N ALA A 78 9.08 -13.02 0.89
CA ALA A 78 10.12 -13.90 0.35
C ALA A 78 9.68 -15.36 0.20
N ALA A 79 8.76 -15.85 1.02
CA ALA A 79 8.28 -17.22 0.95
C ALA A 79 7.44 -17.47 -0.32
N GLU A 80 6.61 -16.50 -0.69
CA GLU A 80 5.78 -16.56 -1.90
C GLU A 80 6.42 -15.90 -3.12
N ARG A 81 7.56 -15.23 -2.94
CA ARG A 81 8.28 -14.49 -3.98
C ARG A 81 7.40 -13.44 -4.67
N SER A 82 6.57 -12.74 -3.90
CA SER A 82 5.59 -11.77 -4.39
C SER A 82 5.58 -10.51 -3.56
N SER A 83 5.35 -9.36 -4.19
CA SER A 83 4.89 -8.15 -3.51
C SER A 83 3.52 -8.40 -2.90
N TRP A 84 3.24 -7.76 -1.77
CA TRP A 84 1.99 -7.86 -1.01
C TRP A 84 1.55 -6.45 -0.63
N MET A 85 0.24 -6.21 -0.64
CA MET A 85 -0.38 -5.05 0.00
C MET A 85 -1.50 -5.57 0.91
N THR A 86 -1.40 -5.22 2.18
CA THR A 86 -2.29 -5.70 3.25
C THR A 86 -3.61 -4.92 3.28
N SER A 87 -4.58 -5.36 4.09
CA SER A 87 -5.73 -4.52 4.47
C SER A 87 -5.31 -3.39 5.42
N LEU A 88 -6.26 -2.57 5.90
CA LEU A 88 -5.94 -1.42 6.75
C LEU A 88 -5.17 -1.86 8.00
N VAL A 89 -4.08 -1.16 8.28
CA VAL A 89 -3.29 -1.34 9.51
C VAL A 89 -4.06 -0.74 10.69
N VAL A 90 -4.14 -1.49 11.79
CA VAL A 90 -4.87 -1.06 13.00
C VAL A 90 -3.99 -0.99 14.24
N ALA A 91 -2.87 -1.71 14.28
CA ALA A 91 -1.93 -1.65 15.39
C ALA A 91 -0.51 -2.01 14.92
N ILE A 92 0.48 -1.38 15.54
CA ILE A 92 1.90 -1.63 15.35
C ILE A 92 2.55 -1.81 16.72
N ASP A 93 3.30 -2.89 16.91
CA ASP A 93 4.08 -3.17 18.11
C ASP A 93 5.45 -3.74 17.72
N GLY A 94 6.49 -2.90 17.80
CA GLY A 94 7.82 -3.26 17.31
C GLY A 94 7.82 -3.59 15.82
N ASP A 95 8.17 -4.84 15.49
CA ASP A 95 8.14 -5.37 14.13
C ASP A 95 6.82 -6.07 13.76
N ALA A 96 5.86 -6.14 14.67
CA ALA A 96 4.57 -6.76 14.43
C ALA A 96 3.52 -5.73 13.97
N VAL A 97 2.71 -6.10 12.98
CA VAL A 97 1.67 -5.24 12.40
C VAL A 97 0.37 -6.01 12.30
N ALA A 98 -0.69 -5.50 12.92
CA ALA A 98 -2.05 -6.05 12.83
C ALA A 98 -2.90 -5.28 11.83
N THR A 99 -3.80 -5.99 11.14
CA THR A 99 -4.70 -5.40 10.13
C THR A 99 -6.18 -5.65 10.41
N THR A 100 -7.07 -4.89 9.76
CA THR A 100 -8.53 -5.03 9.92
C THR A 100 -9.07 -6.40 9.53
N SER A 101 -8.35 -7.17 8.70
CA SER A 101 -8.72 -8.55 8.38
C SER A 101 -8.34 -9.55 9.48
N GLY A 102 -7.81 -9.08 10.62
CA GLY A 102 -7.32 -9.92 11.71
C GLY A 102 -6.03 -10.66 11.37
N SER A 103 -5.26 -10.20 10.38
CA SER A 103 -3.97 -10.79 10.03
C SER A 103 -2.85 -10.05 10.76
N VAL A 104 -1.81 -10.79 11.16
CA VAL A 104 -0.58 -10.21 11.72
C VAL A 104 0.58 -10.49 10.78
N TYR A 105 1.38 -9.46 10.56
CA TYR A 105 2.54 -9.46 9.71
C TYR A 105 3.77 -9.08 10.52
N LYS A 106 4.93 -9.61 10.11
CA LYS A 106 6.21 -9.24 10.69
C LYS A 106 7.04 -8.45 9.70
N LEU A 107 7.61 -7.34 10.15
CA LEU A 107 8.50 -6.48 9.39
C LEU A 107 9.92 -7.03 9.48
N LYS A 108 10.59 -7.14 8.33
CA LYS A 108 11.96 -7.64 8.24
C LYS A 108 12.86 -6.61 7.57
N GLY A 109 13.93 -6.23 8.26
CA GLY A 109 14.85 -5.21 7.79
C GLY A 109 14.24 -3.81 7.84
N ASP A 110 14.89 -2.87 7.15
CA ASP A 110 14.52 -1.46 7.17
C ASP A 110 13.36 -1.14 6.23
N LYS A 111 12.70 -0.01 6.50
CA LYS A 111 11.68 0.57 5.62
C LYS A 111 12.29 0.88 4.25
N SER A 112 11.57 0.56 3.18
CA SER A 112 11.92 0.89 1.80
C SER A 112 11.24 2.18 1.34
N GLU A 113 11.94 2.95 0.52
CA GLU A 113 11.36 4.05 -0.28
C GLU A 113 10.91 3.59 -1.67
N VAL A 114 11.35 2.39 -2.09
CA VAL A 114 11.03 1.79 -3.38
C VAL A 114 9.76 0.95 -3.23
N LEU A 115 8.76 1.26 -4.04
CA LEU A 115 7.44 0.61 -4.01
C LEU A 115 7.16 -0.10 -5.34
N ASP A 116 6.52 -1.25 -5.25
CA ASP A 116 5.92 -1.93 -6.42
C ASP A 116 4.57 -1.28 -6.75
N LEU A 117 4.63 -0.12 -7.42
CA LEU A 117 3.44 0.64 -7.79
C LEU A 117 2.48 -0.13 -8.71
N PRO A 118 2.94 -0.93 -9.71
CA PRO A 118 2.06 -1.81 -10.47
C PRO A 118 1.28 -2.80 -9.59
N TYR A 119 1.93 -3.40 -8.59
CA TYR A 119 1.26 -4.31 -7.67
C TYR A 119 0.22 -3.61 -6.79
N ILE A 120 0.52 -2.40 -6.31
CA ILE A 120 -0.44 -1.57 -5.56
C ILE A 120 -1.66 -1.27 -6.45
N CYS A 121 -1.45 -0.88 -7.71
CA CYS A 121 -2.54 -0.64 -8.66
C CYS A 121 -3.42 -1.88 -8.86
N ALA A 122 -2.79 -3.03 -9.10
CA ALA A 122 -3.50 -4.30 -9.28
C ALA A 122 -4.29 -4.71 -8.04
N THR A 123 -3.73 -4.49 -6.84
CA THR A 123 -4.43 -4.75 -5.58
C THR A 123 -5.68 -3.86 -5.45
N LEU A 124 -5.55 -2.54 -5.70
CA LEU A 124 -6.68 -1.61 -5.63
C LEU A 124 -7.77 -1.92 -6.66
N ASN A 125 -7.38 -2.35 -7.87
CA ASN A 125 -8.31 -2.84 -8.88
C ASN A 125 -9.01 -4.12 -8.43
N GLY A 126 -8.27 -5.08 -7.87
CA GLY A 126 -8.79 -6.33 -7.33
C GLY A 126 -9.78 -6.13 -6.17
N TRP A 127 -9.59 -5.08 -5.36
CA TRP A 127 -10.55 -4.68 -4.32
C TRP A 127 -11.75 -3.89 -4.86
N GLY A 128 -11.82 -3.63 -6.17
CA GLY A 128 -12.94 -2.93 -6.80
C GLY A 128 -12.95 -1.41 -6.60
N VAL A 129 -11.91 -0.82 -6.00
CA VAL A 129 -11.83 0.63 -5.77
C VAL A 129 -11.06 1.37 -6.87
N GLY A 130 -10.30 0.65 -7.69
CA GLY A 130 -9.43 1.26 -8.70
C GLY A 130 -10.15 2.18 -9.70
N ARG A 131 -11.31 1.76 -10.25
CA ARG A 131 -12.09 2.60 -11.18
C ARG A 131 -12.53 3.93 -10.57
N MET A 132 -12.93 3.93 -9.31
CA MET A 132 -13.38 5.14 -8.60
C MET A 132 -12.23 6.13 -8.38
N LEU A 133 -11.02 5.62 -8.18
CA LEU A 133 -9.81 6.39 -7.94
C LEU A 133 -9.05 6.75 -9.24
N GLY A 134 -9.48 6.22 -10.38
CA GLY A 134 -8.76 6.33 -11.64
C GLY A 134 -7.42 5.61 -11.62
N VAL A 135 -7.32 4.49 -10.89
CA VAL A 135 -6.09 3.69 -10.80
C VAL A 135 -5.76 3.08 -12.16
N PRO A 136 -4.49 3.15 -12.61
CA PRO A 136 -4.07 2.47 -13.83
C PRO A 136 -4.47 0.98 -13.86
N PRO A 137 -4.89 0.43 -15.02
CA PRO A 137 -5.53 -0.89 -15.12
C PRO A 137 -4.51 -2.05 -15.11
N PHE A 138 -3.74 -2.18 -14.02
CA PHE A 138 -2.92 -3.36 -13.75
C PHE A 138 -3.76 -4.46 -13.10
N PHE A 139 -3.48 -5.73 -13.45
CA PHE A 139 -4.16 -6.93 -12.96
C PHE A 139 -3.18 -8.12 -12.95
N PHE A 140 -3.44 -9.14 -12.11
CA PHE A 140 -2.67 -10.40 -12.02
C PHE A 140 -3.58 -11.61 -12.23
#